data_AF-A0A359E2Y6-F1
#
_entry.id   AF-A0A359E2Y6-F1
#
_cell.length_a   1.000
_cell.length_b   1.000
_cell.length_c   1.000
_cell.angle_alpha   90.00
_cell.angle_beta   90.00
_cell.angle_gamma   90.00
#
_symmetry.space_group_name_H-M   'P 1'
#
loop_
_entity.id
_entity.type
_entity.pdbx_description
1 polymer ?
#
loop_
_entity_poly.entity_id
_entity_poly.type
_entity_poly.pdbx_seq_one_letter_code
_entity_poly.pdbx_strand_id
1 'polypeptide(L)'
;LWQGRYRNLKVIGDKKGGGSSLHLIARPNIIEKLRDEMQLPIKLIHIVRHPLDNIATHKRKWSVNPTLQEAIDGYFDRVEANAKLKSQVAEDEWCELTHEEFIENSEDTLRTLITFLELEPYEDYIKAAAAKVFDSPSKSRTRIEWPQEMIDQVAERSQKYDFLKDYEFTVEAD
;
A
#
# COMPACT_ATOMS: atom_id res chain seq x y z
N LEU A 1 -12.47 17.50 17.36
CA LEU A 1 -11.45 16.67 16.69
C LEU A 1 -10.94 15.62 17.69
N TRP A 2 -11.04 14.33 17.34
CA TRP A 2 -10.63 13.19 18.19
C TRP A 2 -9.14 12.81 18.05
N GLN A 3 -8.31 13.61 17.38
CA GLN A 3 -6.90 13.28 17.24
C GLN A 3 -6.21 13.15 18.61
N GLY A 4 -5.70 11.95 18.91
CA GLY A 4 -5.08 11.61 20.18
C GLY A 4 -6.05 11.45 21.37
N ARG A 5 -7.37 11.43 21.13
CA ARG A 5 -8.39 11.23 22.17
C ARG A 5 -9.28 10.05 21.80
N TYR A 6 -9.63 9.25 22.79
CA TYR A 6 -10.58 8.14 22.65
C TYR A 6 -11.38 7.98 23.95
N ARG A 7 -12.53 7.32 23.87
CA ARG A 7 -13.28 6.88 25.06
C ARG A 7 -12.97 5.42 25.37
N ASN A 8 -13.20 4.57 24.37
CA ASN A 8 -12.95 3.14 24.43
C ASN A 8 -12.03 2.77 23.27
N LEU A 9 -10.83 2.30 23.59
CA LEU A 9 -9.88 1.83 22.59
C LEU A 9 -10.34 0.47 22.06
N LYS A 10 -10.66 0.40 20.76
CA LYS A 10 -11.11 -0.84 20.09
C LYS A 10 -10.06 -1.41 19.14
N VAL A 11 -9.28 -0.54 18.51
CA VAL A 11 -8.27 -0.89 17.52
C VAL A 11 -7.02 -0.07 17.80
N ILE A 12 -5.87 -0.72 17.72
CA ILE A 12 -4.56 -0.08 17.65
C ILE A 12 -3.90 -0.48 16.35
N GLY A 13 -3.15 0.44 15.76
CA GLY A 13 -2.45 0.19 14.51
C GLY A 13 -1.21 1.06 14.43
N ASP A 14 -0.21 0.53 13.75
CA ASP A 14 0.96 1.29 13.32
C ASP A 14 1.00 1.33 11.79
N LYS A 15 1.52 2.43 11.25
CA LYS A 15 1.70 2.59 9.82
C LYS A 15 3.16 2.89 9.53
N LYS A 16 3.83 1.94 8.90
CA LYS A 16 5.21 2.09 8.43
C LYS A 16 5.40 1.57 7.00
N GLY A 17 4.73 2.20 6.03
CA GLY A 17 4.74 1.89 4.58
C GLY A 17 5.82 0.91 4.09
N GLY A 18 6.90 1.39 3.48
CA GLY A 18 7.97 0.53 2.96
C GLY A 18 8.81 -0.19 4.04
N GLY A 19 8.69 0.20 5.31
CA GLY A 19 9.44 -0.39 6.42
C GLY A 19 8.85 -1.72 6.89
N SER A 20 7.53 -1.86 6.89
CA SER A 20 6.86 -3.13 7.20
C SER A 20 7.24 -4.22 6.21
N SER A 21 7.22 -3.93 4.90
CA SER A 21 7.68 -4.89 3.88
C SER A 21 9.16 -5.23 4.02
N LEU A 22 10.02 -4.27 4.42
CA LEU A 22 11.43 -4.57 4.73
C LEU A 22 11.58 -5.50 5.94
N HIS A 23 10.73 -5.36 6.95
CA HIS A 23 10.71 -6.28 8.08
C HIS A 23 10.24 -7.68 7.66
N LEU A 24 9.26 -7.79 6.76
CA LEU A 24 8.82 -9.06 6.18
C LEU A 24 9.95 -9.73 5.39
N ILE A 25 10.65 -8.97 4.54
CA ILE A 25 11.82 -9.48 3.79
C ILE A 25 12.89 -10.01 4.75
N ALA A 26 13.26 -9.21 5.76
CA ALA A 26 14.31 -9.58 6.70
C ALA A 26 13.90 -10.71 7.66
N ARG A 27 12.60 -10.82 7.97
CA ARG A 27 12.03 -11.78 8.92
C ARG A 27 10.67 -12.25 8.42
N PRO A 28 10.63 -13.29 7.56
CA PRO A 28 9.36 -13.78 6.99
C PRO A 28 8.31 -14.18 8.01
N ASN A 29 8.72 -14.65 9.19
CA ASN A 29 7.82 -15.10 10.27
C ASN A 29 7.44 -13.98 11.26
N ILE A 30 7.70 -12.70 10.95
CA ILE A 30 7.48 -11.60 11.90
C ILE A 30 6.01 -11.41 12.25
N ILE A 31 5.09 -11.74 11.33
CA ILE A 31 3.65 -11.65 11.59
C ILE A 31 3.21 -12.70 12.61
N GLU A 32 3.72 -13.93 12.52
CA GLU A 32 3.40 -14.94 13.53
C GLU A 32 3.99 -14.61 14.89
N LYS A 33 5.21 -14.07 14.92
CA LYS A 33 5.77 -13.55 16.16
C LYS A 33 4.91 -12.42 16.75
N LEU A 34 4.41 -11.51 15.91
CA LEU A 34 3.50 -10.45 16.34
C LEU A 34 2.19 -11.03 16.89
N ARG A 35 1.66 -12.09 16.26
CA ARG A 35 0.46 -12.80 16.71
C ARG A 35 0.64 -13.41 18.09
N ASP A 36 1.76 -14.10 18.30
CA ASP A 36 2.11 -14.74 19.57
C ASP A 36 2.30 -13.72 20.70
N GLU A 37 2.91 -12.56 20.40
CA GLU A 37 3.17 -11.50 21.37
C GLU A 37 1.90 -10.68 21.71
N MET A 38 1.10 -10.33 20.70
CA MET A 38 -0.06 -9.46 20.88
C MET A 38 -1.26 -10.19 21.47
N GLN A 39 -1.44 -11.48 21.14
CA GLN A 39 -2.61 -12.28 21.52
C GLN A 39 -3.95 -11.60 21.19
N LEU A 40 -3.97 -10.83 20.09
CA LEU A 40 -5.13 -10.13 19.56
C LEU A 40 -5.29 -10.44 18.07
N PRO A 41 -6.52 -10.35 17.52
CA PRO A 41 -6.73 -10.46 16.07
C PRO A 41 -5.87 -9.45 15.31
N ILE A 42 -5.19 -9.92 14.27
CA ILE A 42 -4.38 -9.08 13.40
C ILE A 42 -5.17 -8.79 12.13
N LYS A 43 -5.21 -7.53 11.73
CA LYS A 43 -5.76 -7.07 10.45
C LYS A 43 -4.65 -6.36 9.67
N LEU A 44 -4.40 -6.81 8.44
CA LEU A 44 -3.36 -6.32 7.54
C LEU A 44 -4.01 -5.51 6.43
N ILE A 45 -3.56 -4.26 6.27
CA ILE A 45 -4.07 -3.35 5.24
C ILE A 45 -2.96 -3.15 4.21
N HIS A 46 -3.19 -3.65 2.99
CA HIS A 46 -2.29 -3.53 1.86
C HIS A 46 -2.80 -2.47 0.89
N ILE A 47 -2.11 -1.33 0.85
CA ILE A 47 -2.40 -0.26 -0.11
C ILE A 47 -1.47 -0.38 -1.30
N VAL A 48 -2.05 -0.70 -2.45
CA VAL A 48 -1.37 -0.81 -3.74
C VAL A 48 -1.39 0.54 -4.43
N ARG A 49 -0.38 0.84 -5.23
CA ARG A 49 -0.31 2.06 -6.05
C ARG A 49 0.36 1.70 -7.35
N HIS A 50 0.04 2.41 -8.42
CA HIS A 50 0.66 2.21 -9.72
C HIS A 50 2.19 2.01 -9.60
N PRO A 51 2.76 0.91 -10.15
CA PRO A 51 4.16 0.54 -9.95
C PRO A 51 5.17 1.64 -10.34
N LEU A 52 5.03 2.22 -11.53
CA LEU A 52 5.92 3.29 -12.01
C LEU A 52 5.92 4.51 -11.07
N ASP A 53 4.77 4.88 -10.50
CA ASP A 53 4.71 5.98 -9.53
C ASP A 53 5.41 5.65 -8.23
N ASN A 54 5.28 4.40 -7.77
CA ASN A 54 5.89 3.93 -6.53
C ASN A 54 7.42 3.91 -6.68
N ILE A 55 7.92 3.33 -7.77
CA ILE A 55 9.35 3.28 -8.13
C ILE A 55 9.91 4.70 -8.29
N ALA A 56 9.24 5.58 -9.04
CA ALA A 56 9.67 6.96 -9.21
C ALA A 56 9.65 7.76 -7.90
N THR A 57 8.73 7.44 -6.98
CA THR A 57 8.72 8.04 -5.64
C THR A 57 9.92 7.58 -4.82
N HIS A 58 10.24 6.29 -4.82
CA HIS A 58 11.40 5.74 -4.11
C HIS A 58 12.71 6.32 -4.65
N LYS A 59 12.90 6.29 -5.97
CA LYS A 59 14.10 6.83 -6.61
C LYS A 59 14.38 8.29 -6.23
N ARG A 60 13.33 9.12 -6.16
CA ARG A 60 13.47 10.56 -5.86
C ARG A 60 13.59 10.90 -4.38
N LYS A 61 12.95 10.13 -3.50
CA LYS A 61 12.83 10.49 -2.07
C LYS A 61 13.83 9.77 -1.17
N TRP A 62 14.49 8.71 -1.65
CA TRP A 62 15.44 7.98 -0.83
C TRP A 62 16.80 8.65 -0.84
N SER A 63 17.40 8.77 0.35
CA SER A 63 18.69 9.42 0.56
C SER A 63 19.85 8.75 -0.17
N VAL A 64 19.74 7.45 -0.46
CA VAL A 64 20.78 6.66 -1.13
C VAL A 64 20.80 6.82 -2.66
N ASN A 65 19.87 7.59 -3.24
CA ASN A 65 19.73 7.86 -4.68
C ASN A 65 20.03 6.62 -5.58
N PRO A 66 19.19 5.57 -5.50
CA PRO A 66 19.44 4.34 -6.23
C PRO A 66 19.37 4.56 -7.75
N THR A 67 20.06 3.71 -8.51
CA THR A 67 19.82 3.53 -9.94
C THR A 67 18.36 3.14 -10.19
N LEU A 68 17.87 3.33 -11.42
CA LEU A 68 16.50 2.94 -11.75
C LEU A 68 16.29 1.43 -11.58
N GLN A 69 17.26 0.62 -12.00
CA GLN A 69 17.24 -0.84 -11.82
C GLN A 69 17.15 -1.23 -10.34
N GLU A 70 17.99 -0.66 -9.47
CA GLU A 70 17.92 -0.93 -8.02
C GLU A 70 16.57 -0.52 -7.41
N ALA A 71 15.96 0.57 -7.90
CA ALA A 71 14.64 1.00 -7.46
C ALA A 71 13.52 0.03 -7.92
N ILE A 72 13.64 -0.51 -9.14
CA ILE A 72 12.74 -1.55 -9.66
C ILE A 72 12.87 -2.83 -8.84
N ASP A 73 14.10 -3.31 -8.63
CA ASP A 73 14.35 -4.53 -7.87
C ASP A 73 13.85 -4.41 -6.44
N GLY A 74 14.21 -3.33 -5.75
CA GLY A 74 13.72 -3.07 -4.41
C GLY A 74 12.19 -2.93 -4.32
N TYR A 75 11.53 -2.40 -5.35
CA TYR A 75 10.06 -2.39 -5.41
C TYR A 75 9.52 -3.82 -5.46
N PHE A 76 10.04 -4.65 -6.35
CA PHE A 76 9.54 -6.01 -6.52
C PHE A 76 9.91 -6.96 -5.38
N ASP A 77 11.02 -6.75 -4.67
CA ASP A 77 11.31 -7.48 -3.42
C ASP A 77 10.17 -7.29 -2.40
N ARG A 78 9.60 -6.08 -2.33
CA ARG A 78 8.47 -5.78 -1.44
C ARG A 78 7.17 -6.38 -1.96
N VAL A 79 6.96 -6.34 -3.29
CA VAL A 79 5.80 -6.98 -3.93
C VAL A 79 5.80 -8.48 -3.64
N GLU A 80 6.93 -9.15 -3.80
CA GLU A 80 7.07 -10.58 -3.54
C GLU A 80 6.83 -10.90 -2.06
N ALA A 81 7.40 -10.12 -1.14
CA ALA A 81 7.18 -10.30 0.30
C ALA A 81 5.70 -10.13 0.68
N ASN A 82 5.01 -9.13 0.12
CA ASN A 82 3.58 -8.91 0.37
C ASN A 82 2.72 -10.02 -0.25
N ALA A 83 3.03 -10.47 -1.47
CA ALA A 83 2.31 -11.56 -2.13
C ALA A 83 2.46 -12.88 -1.37
N LYS A 84 3.68 -13.17 -0.88
CA LYS A 84 3.93 -14.32 -0.01
C LYS A 84 3.11 -14.23 1.28
N LEU A 85 3.12 -13.07 1.95
CA LEU A 85 2.33 -12.89 3.16
C LEU A 85 0.83 -13.05 2.90
N LYS A 86 0.30 -12.45 1.83
CA LYS A 86 -1.11 -12.61 1.42
C LYS A 86 -1.50 -14.07 1.27
N SER A 87 -0.62 -14.92 0.73
CA SER A 87 -0.87 -16.36 0.58
C SER A 87 -0.82 -17.18 1.88
N GLN A 88 -0.35 -16.59 2.98
CA GLN A 88 -0.13 -17.26 4.26
C GLN A 88 -1.12 -16.85 5.35
N VAL A 89 -1.85 -15.76 5.15
CA VAL A 89 -2.84 -15.23 6.11
C VAL A 89 -4.26 -15.59 5.68
N ALA A 90 -5.18 -15.58 6.64
CA ALA A 90 -6.59 -15.78 6.34
C ALA A 90 -7.16 -14.59 5.55
N GLU A 91 -8.17 -14.85 4.73
CA GLU A 91 -8.78 -13.83 3.86
C GLU A 91 -9.37 -12.66 4.67
N ASP A 92 -9.96 -12.93 5.83
CA ASP A 92 -10.52 -11.93 6.73
C ASP A 92 -9.47 -11.12 7.52
N GLU A 93 -8.19 -11.48 7.40
CA GLU A 93 -7.05 -10.72 7.93
C GLU A 93 -6.42 -9.80 6.89
N TRP A 94 -6.79 -9.88 5.61
CA TRP A 94 -6.17 -9.10 4.54
C TRP A 94 -7.16 -8.18 3.82
N CYS A 95 -6.96 -6.87 3.95
CA CYS A 95 -7.69 -5.88 3.17
C CYS A 95 -6.76 -5.24 2.14
N GLU A 96 -7.07 -5.43 0.86
CA GLU A 96 -6.32 -4.88 -0.26
C GLU A 96 -7.11 -3.78 -0.94
N LEU A 97 -6.48 -2.63 -1.13
CA LEU A 97 -7.08 -1.45 -1.76
C LEU A 97 -6.05 -0.77 -2.65
N THR A 98 -6.49 -0.11 -3.71
CA THR A 98 -5.60 0.72 -4.54
C THR A 98 -5.62 2.17 -4.06
N HIS A 99 -4.51 2.86 -4.29
CA HIS A 99 -4.36 4.28 -4.00
C HIS A 99 -5.28 5.12 -4.88
N GLU A 100 -5.47 4.68 -6.11
CA GLU A 100 -6.35 5.28 -7.11
C GLU A 100 -7.81 5.17 -6.68
N GLU A 101 -8.28 3.98 -6.29
CA GLU A 101 -9.65 3.77 -5.76
C GLU A 101 -9.89 4.57 -4.48
N PHE A 102 -8.91 4.61 -3.58
CA PHE A 102 -9.01 5.42 -2.35
C PHE A 102 -9.14 6.92 -2.63
N ILE A 103 -8.59 7.41 -3.75
CA ILE A 103 -8.73 8.81 -4.14
C ILE A 103 -10.08 9.06 -4.81
N GLU A 104 -10.47 8.21 -5.76
CA GLU A 104 -11.70 8.37 -6.54
C GLU A 104 -12.95 8.16 -5.68
N ASN A 105 -12.95 7.12 -4.85
CA ASN A 105 -14.10 6.69 -4.04
C ASN A 105 -13.74 6.66 -2.55
N SER A 106 -13.16 7.77 -2.06
CA SER A 106 -12.61 7.86 -0.69
C SER A 106 -13.62 7.53 0.42
N GLU A 107 -14.86 7.98 0.33
CA GLU A 107 -15.89 7.68 1.33
C GLU A 107 -16.21 6.19 1.41
N ASP A 108 -16.43 5.52 0.27
CA ASP A 108 -16.76 4.11 0.21
C ASP A 108 -15.57 3.23 0.60
N THR A 109 -14.37 3.60 0.18
CA THR A 109 -13.15 2.92 0.60
C THR A 109 -12.94 3.03 2.12
N LEU A 110 -13.23 4.20 2.71
CA LEU A 110 -13.19 4.37 4.17
C LEU A 110 -14.24 3.51 4.87
N ARG A 111 -15.45 3.37 4.32
CA ARG A 111 -16.47 2.45 4.88
C ARG A 111 -15.96 1.03 4.90
N THR A 112 -15.44 0.55 3.77
CA THR A 112 -14.87 -0.81 3.64
C THR A 112 -13.78 -1.04 4.68
N LEU A 113 -12.86 -0.09 4.85
CA LEU A 113 -11.80 -0.17 5.86
C LEU A 113 -12.34 -0.20 7.29
N ILE A 114 -13.29 0.65 7.62
CA ILE A 114 -13.87 0.72 8.98
C ILE A 114 -14.62 -0.59 9.29
N THR A 115 -15.38 -1.11 8.35
CA THR A 115 -16.09 -2.39 8.50
C THR A 115 -15.13 -3.57 8.58
N PHE A 116 -14.06 -3.59 7.79
CA PHE A 116 -13.00 -4.61 7.87
C PHE A 116 -12.30 -4.62 9.24
N LEU A 117 -12.17 -3.44 9.87
CA LEU A 117 -11.66 -3.29 11.23
C LEU A 117 -12.72 -3.61 12.31
N GLU A 118 -13.88 -4.13 11.93
CA GLU A 118 -14.99 -4.52 12.82
C GLU A 118 -15.52 -3.35 13.65
N LEU A 119 -15.51 -2.16 13.03
CA LEU A 119 -16.04 -0.92 13.59
C LEU A 119 -17.29 -0.48 12.83
N GLU A 120 -18.15 0.27 13.53
CA GLU A 120 -19.32 0.89 12.92
C GLU A 120 -18.89 2.15 12.14
N PRO A 121 -19.23 2.27 10.85
CA PRO A 121 -19.04 3.48 10.07
C PRO A 121 -19.70 4.70 10.73
N TYR A 122 -18.93 5.79 10.86
CA TYR A 122 -19.46 7.06 11.36
C TYR A 122 -19.36 8.13 10.28
N GLU A 123 -20.51 8.57 9.77
CA GLU A 123 -20.63 9.48 8.63
C GLU A 123 -19.80 10.75 8.74
N ASP A 124 -19.85 11.44 9.88
CA ASP A 124 -19.14 12.70 10.03
C ASP A 124 -17.62 12.49 10.01
N TYR A 125 -17.14 11.34 10.51
CA TYR A 125 -15.73 10.97 10.40
C TYR A 125 -15.35 10.67 8.95
N ILE A 126 -16.17 9.88 8.24
CA ILE A 126 -15.91 9.50 6.85
C ILE A 126 -15.82 10.74 5.98
N LYS A 127 -16.81 11.63 6.04
CA LYS A 127 -16.83 12.89 5.28
C LYS A 127 -15.64 13.78 5.64
N ALA A 128 -15.32 13.92 6.93
CA ALA A 128 -14.19 14.75 7.37
C ALA A 128 -12.81 14.16 6.98
N ALA A 129 -12.71 12.83 6.85
CA ALA A 129 -11.50 12.15 6.40
C ALA A 129 -11.37 12.22 4.87
N ALA A 130 -12.44 11.91 4.14
CA ALA A 130 -12.54 12.00 2.68
C ALA A 130 -12.21 13.41 2.18
N ALA A 131 -12.70 14.46 2.84
CA ALA A 131 -12.40 15.85 2.49
C ALA A 131 -10.92 16.26 2.62
N LYS A 132 -10.04 15.40 3.17
CA LYS A 132 -8.59 15.61 3.23
C LYS A 132 -7.82 14.84 2.17
N VAL A 133 -8.49 13.95 1.46
CA VAL A 133 -7.90 13.19 0.36
C VAL A 133 -7.69 14.16 -0.81
N PHE A 134 -6.59 13.99 -1.53
CA PHE A 134 -6.28 14.83 -2.69
C PHE A 134 -7.23 14.51 -3.85
N ASP A 135 -7.56 15.51 -4.67
CA ASP A 135 -8.49 15.35 -5.80
C ASP A 135 -7.98 14.42 -6.91
N SER A 136 -6.67 14.15 -6.96
CA SER A 136 -6.08 13.26 -7.96
C SER A 136 -4.80 12.58 -7.47
N PRO A 137 -4.51 11.35 -7.95
CA PRO A 137 -3.27 10.66 -7.63
C PRO A 137 -2.07 11.40 -8.22
N SER A 138 -0.98 11.45 -7.45
CA SER A 138 0.27 12.00 -7.97
C SER A 138 0.89 11.06 -9.00
N LYS A 139 0.92 11.48 -10.26
CA LYS A 139 1.72 10.84 -11.34
C LYS A 139 3.21 11.18 -11.14
N SER A 140 3.88 10.49 -10.21
CA SER A 140 5.31 10.64 -9.96
C SER A 140 6.19 10.02 -11.05
N ARG A 141 5.65 9.08 -11.84
CA ARG A 141 6.31 8.47 -13.00
C ARG A 141 6.84 9.50 -14.01
N THR A 142 6.15 10.63 -14.17
CA THR A 142 6.51 11.72 -15.10
C THR A 142 7.70 12.58 -14.64
N ARG A 143 8.20 12.34 -13.43
CA ARG A 143 9.21 13.20 -12.78
C ARG A 143 10.62 12.61 -12.81
N ILE A 144 10.80 11.50 -13.51
CA ILE A 144 12.09 10.88 -13.82
C ILE A 144 12.06 10.36 -15.27
N GLU A 145 13.24 10.11 -15.84
CA GLU A 145 13.36 9.48 -17.14
C GLU A 145 13.23 7.95 -17.02
N TRP A 146 12.49 7.35 -17.96
CA TRP A 146 12.28 5.92 -18.06
C TRP A 146 12.72 5.42 -19.44
N PRO A 147 13.74 4.56 -19.51
CA PRO A 147 13.98 3.76 -20.70
C PRO A 147 12.78 2.83 -20.97
N GLN A 148 12.39 2.65 -22.22
CA GLN A 148 11.27 1.77 -22.58
C GLN A 148 11.49 0.34 -22.07
N GLU A 149 12.72 -0.18 -22.13
CA GLU A 149 13.06 -1.52 -21.61
C GLU A 149 12.70 -1.69 -20.13
N MET A 150 12.81 -0.62 -19.33
CA MET A 150 12.53 -0.64 -17.89
C MET A 150 11.03 -0.56 -17.62
N ILE A 151 10.28 0.14 -18.48
CA ILE A 151 8.81 0.13 -18.45
C ILE A 151 8.30 -1.28 -18.77
N ASP A 152 8.81 -1.88 -19.84
CA ASP A 152 8.45 -3.23 -20.28
C ASP A 152 8.79 -4.26 -19.19
N GLN A 153 9.96 -4.14 -18.56
CA GLN A 153 10.37 -4.99 -17.44
C GLN A 153 9.40 -4.87 -16.24
N VAL A 154 8.99 -3.65 -15.88
CA VAL A 154 8.02 -3.43 -14.80
C VAL A 154 6.65 -4.02 -15.17
N ALA A 155 6.20 -3.84 -16.41
CA ALA A 155 4.94 -4.42 -16.89
C ALA A 155 4.97 -5.95 -16.82
N GLU A 156 6.00 -6.59 -17.36
CA GLU A 156 6.17 -8.05 -17.37
C GLU A 156 6.18 -8.63 -15.95
N ARG A 157 6.97 -8.04 -15.03
CA ARG A 157 7.04 -8.50 -13.65
C ARG A 157 5.72 -8.32 -12.91
N SER A 158 4.96 -7.26 -13.22
CA SER A 158 3.67 -6.96 -12.60
C SER A 158 2.58 -7.98 -12.96
N GLN A 159 2.64 -8.60 -14.15
CA GLN A 159 1.68 -9.63 -14.57
C GLN A 159 1.64 -10.87 -13.67
N LYS A 160 2.66 -11.07 -12.83
CA LYS A 160 2.75 -12.19 -11.88
C LYS A 160 1.90 -12.00 -10.62
N TYR A 161 1.37 -10.79 -10.40
CA TYR A 161 0.69 -10.43 -9.17
C TYR A 161 -0.71 -9.89 -9.46
N ASP A 162 -1.73 -10.54 -8.91
CA ASP A 162 -3.14 -10.19 -9.16
C ASP A 162 -3.45 -8.72 -8.87
N PHE A 163 -2.79 -8.14 -7.86
CA PHE A 163 -3.00 -6.76 -7.46
C PHE A 163 -2.24 -5.74 -8.32
N LEU A 164 -1.42 -6.17 -9.30
CA LEU A 164 -0.68 -5.28 -10.19
C LEU A 164 -1.00 -5.47 -11.68
N LYS A 165 -1.52 -6.63 -12.07
CA LYS A 165 -1.65 -7.04 -13.48
C LYS A 165 -2.55 -6.13 -14.33
N ASP A 166 -3.50 -5.45 -13.68
CA ASP A 166 -4.52 -4.62 -14.35
C ASP A 166 -4.09 -3.15 -14.52
N TYR A 167 -2.90 -2.75 -14.05
CA TYR A 167 -2.38 -1.41 -14.33
C TYR A 167 -1.94 -1.27 -15.79
N GLU A 168 -2.20 -0.10 -16.36
CA GLU A 168 -1.61 0.31 -17.64
C GLU A 168 -0.21 0.90 -17.41
N PHE A 169 0.78 0.43 -18.16
CA PHE A 169 2.18 0.83 -17.96
C PHE A 169 2.63 1.86 -18.98
N THR A 170 2.17 3.10 -18.80
CA THR A 170 2.58 4.25 -19.62
C THR A 170 3.16 5.37 -18.74
N VAL A 171 4.02 6.21 -19.32
CA VAL A 171 4.61 7.38 -18.63
C VAL A 171 3.91 8.68 -19.03
N GLU A 172 3.06 8.65 -20.05
CA GLU A 172 2.38 9.84 -20.57
C GLU A 172 1.45 10.49 -19.54
N ALA A 173 1.38 11.81 -19.61
CA ALA A 173 0.41 12.58 -18.85
C ALA A 173 -0.79 12.84 -19.78
N ASP A 174 -1.92 12.19 -19.51
CA ASP A 174 -3.22 12.67 -19.99
C ASP A 174 -3.47 14.12 -19.53
#